data_AF-A0A0F8UZW8-F1
#
_entry.id   AF-A0A0F8UZW8-F1
#
_cell.length_a   1.000
_cell.length_b   1.000
_cell.length_c   1.000
_cell.angle_alpha   90.00
_cell.angle_beta   90.00
_cell.angle_gamma   90.00
#
_symmetry.space_group_name_H-M   'P 1'
#
loop_
_entity.id
_entity.type
_entity.pdbx_description
1 polymer ?
#
loop_
_entity_poly.entity_id
_entity_poly.type
_entity_poly.pdbx_seq_one_letter_code
_entity_poly.pdbx_strand_id
1 'polypeptide(L)'
;MKRFVAVSLAVLMLLTVFASAASAQDVIEVRSSVFNGSDIDDIIDTYGNGTILPIDASRFPIFYYDIDDNVSTEVVFIVDVPGTENNVIGEGGLVYITKIQPIGYEYDNPAAGWDNYSLIGFGARKAIPLKPDKADKLAQLVLDSDDKYTIRTGELLDLGEGYAIEARQVDVDGKKVWLEFTKDGEFVDDE
;
A
#
# COMPACT_ATOMS: atom_id res chain seq x y z
N MET A 1 -29.96 12.04 -36.32
CA MET A 1 -29.05 11.06 -35.70
C MET A 1 -27.67 11.70 -35.60
N LYS A 2 -27.37 12.37 -34.47
CA LYS A 2 -26.00 12.81 -34.15
C LYS A 2 -25.42 11.76 -33.23
N ARG A 3 -24.35 11.08 -33.66
CA ARG A 3 -23.58 10.16 -32.84
C ARG A 3 -22.83 11.02 -31.82
N PHE A 4 -23.21 10.91 -30.55
CA PHE A 4 -22.56 11.64 -29.47
C PHE A 4 -21.22 10.98 -29.13
N VAL A 5 -20.23 11.83 -28.86
CA VAL A 5 -18.88 11.48 -28.49
C VAL A 5 -18.93 10.75 -27.14
N ALA A 6 -18.37 9.55 -27.08
CA ALA A 6 -18.19 8.80 -25.85
C ALA A 6 -16.96 9.37 -25.13
N VAL A 7 -17.13 9.93 -23.94
CA VAL A 7 -16.05 10.30 -23.04
C VAL A 7 -15.81 9.12 -22.11
N SER A 8 -14.74 8.37 -22.39
CA SER A 8 -14.25 7.29 -21.54
C SER A 8 -13.29 7.87 -20.52
N LEU A 9 -13.62 7.74 -19.24
CA LEU A 9 -12.76 8.11 -18.12
C LEU A 9 -12.08 6.87 -17.55
N ALA A 10 -10.74 6.94 -17.48
CA ALA A 10 -9.89 5.99 -16.78
C ALA A 10 -8.95 6.77 -15.89
N VAL A 11 -8.80 6.36 -14.63
CA VAL A 11 -7.81 6.94 -13.73
C VAL A 11 -6.50 6.20 -13.96
N LEU A 12 -5.43 6.95 -14.26
CA LEU A 12 -4.12 6.41 -14.58
C LEU A 12 -3.13 6.76 -13.47
N MET A 13 -2.42 5.75 -12.96
CA MET A 13 -1.22 5.95 -12.13
C MET A 13 0.00 5.46 -12.90
N LEU A 14 0.92 6.37 -13.20
CA LEU A 14 2.22 6.04 -13.79
C LEU A 14 3.24 5.88 -12.64
N LEU A 15 3.81 4.69 -12.48
CA LEU A 15 4.88 4.42 -11.52
C LEU A 15 6.21 5.01 -12.05
N THR A 16 6.41 6.31 -11.91
CA THR A 16 7.74 6.91 -12.07
C THR A 16 8.45 6.87 -10.72
N VAL A 17 9.13 5.76 -10.43
CA VAL A 17 10.18 5.75 -9.40
C VAL A 17 11.27 6.71 -9.85
N PHE A 18 11.90 7.43 -8.91
CA PHE A 18 13.02 8.34 -9.13
C PHE A 18 14.10 7.73 -10.05
N ALA A 19 13.92 7.86 -11.36
CA ALA A 19 14.92 7.51 -12.34
C ALA A 19 15.85 8.71 -12.42
N SER A 20 16.95 8.66 -11.67
CA SER A 20 18.19 9.25 -12.14
C SER A 20 18.36 8.80 -13.59
N ALA A 21 18.41 9.77 -14.51
CA ALA A 21 18.28 9.57 -15.93
C ALA A 21 19.25 8.49 -16.47
N ALA A 22 18.77 7.26 -16.66
CA ALA A 22 19.34 6.27 -17.56
C ALA A 22 18.42 5.04 -17.62
N SER A 23 18.07 4.63 -18.84
CA SER A 23 17.23 3.48 -19.20
C SER A 23 15.72 3.78 -19.27
N ALA A 24 15.19 3.77 -20.49
CA ALA A 24 13.76 3.60 -20.75
C ALA A 24 13.38 2.19 -20.28
N GLN A 25 13.06 2.07 -18.99
CA GLN A 25 12.52 0.86 -18.41
C GLN A 25 11.13 0.64 -18.98
N ASP A 26 10.80 -0.60 -19.39
CA ASP A 26 9.47 -0.96 -19.84
C ASP A 26 8.45 -0.57 -18.76
N VAL A 27 7.65 0.46 -19.04
CA VAL A 27 6.61 0.92 -18.12
C VAL A 27 5.39 0.03 -18.32
N ILE A 28 5.04 -0.71 -17.27
CA ILE A 28 3.78 -1.47 -17.25
C ILE A 28 2.66 -0.53 -16.83
N GLU A 29 1.59 -0.53 -17.62
CA GLU A 29 0.37 0.22 -17.32
C GLU A 29 -0.68 -0.70 -16.70
N VAL A 30 -1.18 -0.33 -15.52
CA VAL A 30 -2.36 -0.94 -14.89
C VAL A 30 -3.49 0.08 -14.94
N ARG A 31 -4.67 -0.33 -15.41
CA ARG A 31 -5.82 0.54 -15.64
C ARG A 31 -6.95 0.21 -14.67
N SER A 32 -7.75 1.23 -14.36
CA SER A 32 -9.06 1.02 -13.73
C SER A 32 -10.06 0.39 -14.70
N SER A 33 -11.23 0.05 -14.17
CA SER A 33 -12.46 -0.07 -14.96
C SER A 33 -12.69 1.20 -15.80
N VAL A 34 -13.36 1.01 -16.93
CA VAL A 34 -13.74 2.12 -17.82
C VAL A 34 -15.09 2.67 -17.40
N PHE A 35 -15.17 3.99 -17.24
CA PHE A 35 -16.40 4.72 -16.96
C PHE A 35 -16.76 5.58 -18.18
N ASN A 36 -17.90 5.35 -18.81
CA ASN A 36 -18.20 5.96 -20.12
C ASN A 36 -19.52 6.75 -20.11
N GLY A 37 -19.49 7.97 -20.61
CA GLY A 37 -20.67 8.84 -20.73
C GLY A 37 -20.42 10.02 -21.68
N SER A 38 -21.45 10.81 -21.93
CA SER A 38 -21.35 12.06 -22.72
C SER A 38 -20.95 13.26 -21.88
N ASP A 39 -21.33 13.21 -20.60
CA ASP A 39 -21.06 14.21 -19.58
C ASP A 39 -20.49 13.51 -18.35
N ILE A 40 -19.62 14.19 -17.61
CA ILE A 40 -19.06 13.68 -16.36
C ILE A 40 -20.15 13.52 -15.30
N ASP A 41 -21.20 14.35 -15.32
CA ASP A 41 -22.37 14.19 -14.44
C ASP A 41 -23.10 12.88 -14.76
N ASP A 42 -23.32 12.58 -16.05
CA ASP A 42 -23.92 11.30 -16.47
C ASP A 42 -23.08 10.10 -15.98
N ILE A 43 -21.75 10.24 -15.98
CA ILE A 43 -20.82 9.20 -15.50
C ILE A 43 -20.94 9.03 -13.98
N ILE A 44 -21.00 10.13 -13.21
CA ILE A 44 -21.17 10.09 -11.76
C ILE A 44 -22.53 9.49 -11.39
N ASP A 45 -23.59 9.84 -12.12
CA ASP A 45 -24.93 9.28 -11.96
C ASP A 45 -24.96 7.78 -12.27
N THR A 46 -24.32 7.35 -13.36
CA THR A 46 -24.39 5.96 -13.83
C THR A 46 -23.55 5.00 -12.99
N TYR A 47 -22.35 5.42 -12.59
CA TYR A 47 -21.36 4.54 -11.95
C TYR A 47 -21.14 4.83 -10.47
N GLY A 48 -21.65 5.96 -9.99
CA GLY A 48 -21.63 6.41 -8.61
C GLY A 48 -23.03 6.41 -7.99
N ASN A 49 -23.33 7.46 -7.23
CA ASN A 49 -24.63 7.66 -6.57
C ASN A 49 -25.31 8.98 -6.96
N GLY A 50 -24.84 9.62 -8.05
CA GLY A 50 -25.28 10.94 -8.50
C GLY A 50 -24.73 12.12 -7.71
N THR A 51 -23.71 11.90 -6.88
CA THR A 51 -22.91 12.97 -6.28
C THR A 51 -21.45 12.58 -6.21
N ILE A 52 -21.16 11.29 -6.04
CA ILE A 52 -19.80 10.77 -5.91
C ILE A 52 -19.67 9.48 -6.72
N LEU A 53 -18.61 9.40 -7.53
CA LEU A 53 -18.10 8.18 -8.15
C LEU A 53 -16.84 7.71 -7.39
N PRO A 54 -16.95 6.65 -6.56
CA PRO A 54 -15.79 6.01 -5.96
C PRO A 54 -15.08 5.08 -6.95
N ILE A 55 -13.77 5.16 -6.97
CA ILE A 55 -12.85 4.28 -7.69
C ILE A 55 -11.87 3.72 -6.66
N ASP A 56 -12.23 2.59 -6.06
CA ASP A 56 -11.46 1.86 -5.05
C ASP A 56 -10.72 0.66 -5.66
N ALA A 57 -10.10 -0.18 -4.82
CA ALA A 57 -9.35 -1.37 -5.27
C ALA A 57 -10.18 -2.37 -6.10
N SER A 58 -11.51 -2.43 -5.93
CA SER A 58 -12.38 -3.30 -6.74
C SER A 58 -12.54 -2.79 -8.18
N ARG A 59 -12.34 -1.49 -8.39
CA ARG A 59 -12.47 -0.80 -9.68
C ARG A 59 -11.12 -0.35 -10.24
N PHE A 60 -10.06 -0.38 -9.45
CA PHE A 60 -8.72 -0.05 -9.86
C PHE A 60 -7.71 -0.98 -9.19
N PRO A 61 -7.33 -2.09 -9.85
CA PRO A 61 -6.54 -3.17 -9.25
C PRO A 61 -5.09 -2.79 -8.94
N ILE A 62 -4.68 -1.55 -9.24
CA ILE A 62 -3.36 -1.05 -8.82
C ILE A 62 -3.34 -0.65 -7.34
N PHE A 63 -4.50 -0.31 -6.77
CA PHE A 63 -4.57 0.06 -5.35
C PHE A 63 -4.32 -1.13 -4.46
N TYR A 64 -3.72 -0.86 -3.30
CA TYR A 64 -3.49 -1.87 -2.31
C TYR A 64 -4.78 -2.63 -1.96
N TYR A 65 -4.70 -3.96 -2.03
CA TYR A 65 -5.72 -4.86 -1.54
C TYR A 65 -5.07 -6.08 -0.91
N ASP A 66 -5.44 -6.34 0.34
CA ASP A 66 -5.15 -7.57 1.06
C ASP A 66 -6.31 -8.54 0.89
N ILE A 67 -6.05 -9.74 0.37
CA ILE A 67 -7.09 -10.74 0.11
C ILE A 67 -7.47 -11.51 1.37
N ASP A 68 -6.55 -11.68 2.30
CA ASP A 68 -6.74 -12.49 3.50
C ASP A 68 -7.55 -11.71 4.54
N ASP A 69 -7.19 -10.43 4.73
CA ASP A 69 -7.94 -9.51 5.60
C ASP A 69 -9.12 -8.82 4.90
N ASN A 70 -9.21 -8.95 3.57
CA ASN A 70 -10.18 -8.23 2.73
C ASN A 70 -10.11 -6.69 2.97
N VAL A 71 -8.89 -6.16 3.03
CA VAL A 71 -8.60 -4.75 3.36
C VAL A 71 -8.11 -4.00 2.13
N SER A 72 -8.63 -2.79 1.91
CA SER A 72 -8.05 -1.80 0.99
C SER A 72 -7.95 -0.45 1.68
N THR A 73 -7.06 0.41 1.20
CA THR A 73 -6.76 1.67 1.86
C THR A 73 -7.02 2.89 0.98
N GLU A 74 -7.00 2.73 -0.34
CA GLU A 74 -6.98 3.81 -1.31
C GLU A 74 -8.29 3.91 -2.09
N VAL A 75 -8.73 5.14 -2.34
CA VAL A 75 -9.86 5.45 -3.21
C VAL A 75 -9.63 6.79 -3.90
N VAL A 76 -9.97 6.86 -5.18
CA VAL A 76 -10.13 8.12 -5.92
C VAL A 76 -11.62 8.39 -6.06
N PHE A 77 -12.03 9.59 -5.65
CA PHE A 77 -13.37 10.09 -5.84
C PHE A 77 -13.39 11.10 -6.97
N ILE A 78 -14.42 10.97 -7.81
CA ILE A 78 -14.90 12.07 -8.62
C ILE A 78 -16.19 12.56 -7.97
N VAL A 79 -16.22 13.82 -7.58
CA VAL A 79 -17.31 14.46 -6.84
C VAL A 79 -17.96 15.47 -7.77
N ASP A 80 -19.28 15.38 -7.89
CA ASP A 80 -20.09 16.41 -8.52
C ASP A 80 -20.04 17.66 -7.63
N VAL A 81 -19.46 18.72 -8.18
CA VAL A 81 -19.24 20.01 -7.53
C VAL A 81 -19.53 21.10 -8.55
N PRO A 82 -19.81 22.35 -8.14
CA PRO A 82 -20.04 23.44 -9.09
C PRO A 82 -18.93 23.56 -10.14
N GLY A 83 -19.30 23.50 -11.42
CA GLY A 83 -18.37 23.52 -12.55
C GLY A 83 -17.93 22.15 -13.06
N THR A 84 -18.43 21.06 -12.46
CA THR A 84 -18.42 19.73 -13.07
C THR A 84 -19.46 19.72 -14.19
N GLU A 85 -19.01 19.59 -15.44
CA GLU A 85 -19.86 19.51 -16.64
C GLU A 85 -19.05 19.02 -17.84
N ASN A 86 -19.70 18.37 -18.80
CA ASN A 86 -19.10 17.82 -20.01
C ASN A 86 -17.88 16.94 -19.71
N ASN A 87 -16.68 17.42 -20.00
CA ASN A 87 -15.41 16.73 -19.75
C ASN A 87 -14.54 17.44 -18.70
N VAL A 88 -15.14 18.32 -17.89
CA VAL A 88 -14.47 19.11 -16.87
C VAL A 88 -14.94 18.62 -15.50
N ILE A 89 -13.97 18.23 -14.66
CA ILE A 89 -14.23 18.01 -13.22
C ILE A 89 -14.01 19.36 -12.54
N GLY A 90 -15.00 19.83 -11.79
CA GLY A 90 -14.90 21.10 -11.06
C GLY A 90 -13.79 21.10 -10.00
N GLU A 91 -13.39 22.28 -9.53
CA GLU A 91 -12.33 22.43 -8.53
C GLU A 91 -12.67 21.68 -7.24
N GLY A 92 -11.75 20.84 -6.76
CA GLY A 92 -11.97 19.96 -5.62
C GLY A 92 -12.81 18.71 -5.93
N GLY A 93 -13.28 18.54 -7.17
CA GLY A 93 -14.05 17.39 -7.63
C GLY A 93 -13.22 16.12 -7.87
N LEU A 94 -11.88 16.19 -7.82
CA LEU A 94 -11.01 15.01 -7.89
C LEU A 94 -10.25 14.85 -6.57
N VAL A 95 -10.59 13.82 -5.80
CA VAL A 95 -10.07 13.62 -4.45
C VAL A 95 -9.45 12.24 -4.32
N TYR A 96 -8.16 12.16 -4.01
CA TYR A 96 -7.50 10.93 -3.59
C TYR A 96 -7.51 10.84 -2.07
N ILE A 97 -8.03 9.74 -1.53
CA ILE A 97 -8.01 9.45 -0.09
C ILE A 97 -7.30 8.13 0.12
N THR A 98 -6.40 8.11 1.10
CA THR A 98 -5.88 6.87 1.68
C THR A 98 -6.08 6.86 3.18
N LYS A 99 -6.32 5.68 3.76
CA LYS A 99 -6.55 5.49 5.19
C LYS A 99 -5.69 4.35 5.70
N ILE A 100 -5.10 4.56 6.87
CA ILE A 100 -4.43 3.48 7.60
C ILE A 100 -5.49 2.43 7.96
N GLN A 101 -5.16 1.17 7.75
CA GLN A 101 -5.96 0.02 8.17
C GLN A 101 -5.08 -0.94 8.97
N PRO A 102 -5.63 -1.60 10.01
CA PRO A 102 -4.97 -2.74 10.62
C PRO A 102 -5.03 -3.94 9.66
N ILE A 103 -3.95 -4.70 9.58
CA ILE A 103 -3.89 -6.00 8.91
C ILE A 103 -3.17 -7.01 9.80
N GLY A 104 -3.47 -8.29 9.62
CA GLY A 104 -2.85 -9.37 10.38
C GLY A 104 -1.35 -9.47 10.10
N TYR A 105 -0.58 -9.91 11.10
CA TYR A 105 0.76 -10.42 10.81
C TYR A 105 0.66 -11.77 10.10
N GLU A 106 1.64 -12.08 9.24
CA GLU A 106 1.74 -13.42 8.65
C GLU A 106 1.87 -14.49 9.75
N TYR A 107 2.67 -14.19 10.79
CA TYR A 107 2.70 -14.97 12.02
C TYR A 107 1.56 -14.56 12.98
N ASP A 108 0.37 -15.14 12.80
CA ASP A 108 -0.80 -14.90 13.64
C ASP A 108 -0.70 -15.61 15.01
N ASN A 109 -0.44 -14.85 16.07
CA ASN A 109 -0.43 -15.32 17.45
C ASN A 109 -0.77 -14.19 18.45
N PRO A 110 -2.07 -13.84 18.61
CA PRO A 110 -2.49 -12.70 19.42
C PRO A 110 -2.13 -12.85 20.90
N ALA A 111 -2.08 -14.10 21.40
CA ALA A 111 -1.68 -14.39 22.78
C ALA A 111 -0.22 -14.03 23.08
N ALA A 112 0.63 -14.00 22.05
CA ALA A 112 2.02 -13.57 22.12
C ALA A 112 2.25 -12.12 21.65
N GLY A 113 1.17 -11.37 21.37
CA GLY A 113 1.24 -9.99 20.91
C GLY A 113 1.31 -9.79 19.39
N TRP A 114 1.17 -10.87 18.62
CA TRP A 114 1.17 -10.85 17.15
C TRP A 114 -0.27 -10.92 16.64
N ASP A 115 -1.00 -9.81 16.76
CA ASP A 115 -2.37 -9.67 16.26
C ASP A 115 -2.36 -8.92 14.93
N ASN A 116 -2.19 -7.60 14.97
CA ASN A 116 -2.21 -6.74 13.79
C ASN A 116 -1.09 -5.69 13.79
N TYR A 117 -0.71 -5.22 12.60
CA TYR A 117 0.05 -3.99 12.40
C TYR A 117 -0.71 -3.00 11.51
N SER A 118 -0.26 -1.75 11.51
CA SER A 118 -0.86 -0.70 10.69
C SER A 118 -0.25 -0.68 9.29
N LEU A 119 -1.09 -0.53 8.29
CA LEU A 119 -0.69 -0.47 6.89
C LEU A 119 -1.45 0.62 6.14
N ILE A 120 -0.80 1.20 5.15
CA ILE A 120 -1.38 2.18 4.25
C ILE A 120 -0.87 1.98 2.82
N GLY A 121 -1.77 1.91 1.85
CA GLY A 121 -1.44 2.07 0.44
C GLY A 121 -1.23 3.55 0.13
N PHE A 122 -0.09 3.92 -0.46
CA PHE A 122 0.22 5.29 -0.82
C PHE A 122 0.74 5.38 -2.25
N GLY A 123 -0.09 5.90 -3.14
CA GLY A 123 0.21 5.95 -4.58
C GLY A 123 0.46 4.55 -5.14
N ALA A 124 -0.46 3.62 -4.87
CA ALA A 124 -0.42 2.25 -5.34
C ALA A 124 0.77 1.41 -4.81
N ARG A 125 1.30 1.77 -3.63
CA ARG A 125 2.40 1.05 -2.97
C ARG A 125 2.08 0.80 -1.51
N LYS A 126 2.44 -0.39 -1.02
CA LYS A 126 2.36 -0.75 0.39
C LYS A 126 3.37 0.09 1.20
N ALA A 127 2.91 0.67 2.31
CA ALA A 127 3.76 1.37 3.26
C ALA A 127 3.27 1.17 4.70
N ILE A 128 4.20 1.30 5.65
CA ILE A 128 3.95 1.13 7.08
C ILE A 128 4.05 2.50 7.75
N PRO A 129 2.99 3.00 8.40
CA PRO A 129 3.07 4.22 9.18
C PRO A 129 3.91 3.96 10.44
N LEU A 130 4.91 4.81 10.69
CA LEU A 130 5.78 4.70 11.87
C LEU A 130 5.03 4.98 13.19
N LYS A 131 3.83 5.56 13.09
CA LYS A 131 2.86 5.68 14.17
C LYS A 131 1.50 5.18 13.66
N PRO A 132 0.84 4.22 14.34
CA PRO A 132 -0.39 3.59 13.87
C PRO A 132 -1.52 4.55 13.45
N ASP A 133 -1.56 5.75 14.01
CA ASP A 133 -2.61 6.74 13.78
C ASP A 133 -2.18 7.92 12.90
N LYS A 134 -0.97 7.90 12.31
CA LYS A 134 -0.44 9.01 11.52
C LYS A 134 0.10 8.61 10.15
N ALA A 135 -0.48 9.20 9.11
CA ALA A 135 -0.12 8.97 7.72
C ALA A 135 0.99 9.91 7.19
N ASP A 136 1.65 10.69 8.06
CA ASP A 136 2.66 11.68 7.67
C ASP A 136 4.10 11.15 7.66
N LYS A 137 4.34 9.97 8.26
CA LYS A 137 5.64 9.31 8.31
C LYS A 137 5.50 7.83 7.99
N LEU A 138 5.98 7.47 6.80
CA LEU A 138 5.82 6.13 6.24
C LEU A 138 7.20 5.48 6.00
N ALA A 139 7.27 4.17 6.17
CA ALA A 139 8.42 3.33 5.85
C ALA A 139 7.99 2.16 4.95
N GLN A 140 8.96 1.52 4.31
CA GLN A 140 8.72 0.29 3.56
C GLN A 140 8.70 -0.92 4.52
N LEU A 141 7.83 -1.88 4.24
CA LEU A 141 7.86 -3.17 4.92
C LEU A 141 9.04 -3.99 4.39
N VAL A 142 9.93 -4.43 5.28
CA VAL A 142 11.09 -5.28 4.93
C VAL A 142 10.70 -6.75 5.02
N LEU A 143 10.11 -7.17 6.14
CA LEU A 143 9.76 -8.56 6.42
C LEU A 143 8.47 -8.65 7.24
N ASP A 144 7.60 -9.56 6.84
CA ASP A 144 6.42 -10.05 7.56
C ASP A 144 6.32 -11.54 7.18
N SER A 145 6.53 -12.45 8.14
CA SER A 145 6.84 -13.86 7.88
C SER A 145 6.53 -14.75 9.07
N ASP A 146 6.05 -15.96 8.80
CA ASP A 146 5.86 -17.04 9.78
C ASP A 146 6.87 -18.21 9.62
N ASP A 147 7.79 -18.09 8.65
CA ASP A 147 8.85 -19.08 8.39
C ASP A 147 9.69 -19.40 9.62
N LYS A 148 10.10 -20.67 9.72
CA LYS A 148 10.92 -21.17 10.81
C LYS A 148 12.40 -21.18 10.43
N TYR A 149 13.19 -20.46 11.20
CA TYR A 149 14.64 -20.40 11.07
C TYR A 149 15.34 -21.11 12.24
N THR A 150 16.52 -21.65 11.99
CA THR A 150 17.43 -22.15 13.02
C THR A 150 18.74 -21.42 12.86
N ILE A 151 19.08 -20.59 13.85
CA ILE A 151 20.30 -19.78 13.86
C ILE A 151 21.27 -20.44 14.85
N ARG A 152 22.47 -20.79 14.40
CA ARG A 152 23.52 -21.24 15.34
C ARG A 152 24.18 -20.02 15.96
N THR A 153 24.77 -20.19 17.14
CA THR A 153 25.44 -19.07 17.79
C THR A 153 26.60 -18.54 16.94
N GLY A 154 26.62 -17.24 16.70
CA GLY A 154 27.57 -16.56 15.82
C GLY A 154 27.19 -16.55 14.33
N GLU A 155 26.07 -17.16 13.94
CA GLU A 155 25.51 -17.03 12.58
C GLU A 155 24.54 -15.85 12.50
N LEU A 156 24.58 -15.15 11.37
CA LEU A 156 23.66 -14.05 11.04
C LEU A 156 22.50 -14.58 10.20
N LEU A 157 21.27 -14.27 10.60
CA LEU A 157 20.10 -14.36 9.74
C LEU A 157 19.87 -12.99 9.08
N ASP A 158 20.03 -12.95 7.75
CA ASP A 158 19.70 -11.78 6.94
C ASP A 158 18.17 -11.64 6.85
N LEU A 159 17.66 -10.47 7.23
CA LEU A 159 16.24 -10.11 7.16
C LEU A 159 15.91 -9.30 5.91
N GLY A 160 16.92 -8.91 5.13
CA GLY A 160 16.77 -8.09 3.93
C GLY A 160 17.14 -6.62 4.16
N GLU A 161 17.40 -5.92 3.06
CA GLU A 161 17.82 -4.51 3.01
C GLU A 161 19.04 -4.19 3.90
N GLY A 162 19.86 -5.17 4.31
CA GLY A 162 21.00 -4.97 5.20
C GLY A 162 20.68 -5.06 6.70
N TYR A 163 19.45 -5.42 7.07
CA TYR A 163 19.07 -5.76 8.45
C TYR A 163 19.37 -7.22 8.75
N ALA A 164 19.93 -7.53 9.92
CA ALA A 164 20.22 -8.91 10.32
C ALA A 164 20.07 -9.13 11.84
N ILE A 165 19.79 -10.36 12.23
CA ILE A 165 19.82 -10.81 13.64
C ILE A 165 20.86 -11.91 13.86
N GLU A 166 21.57 -11.85 14.98
CA GLU A 166 22.54 -12.85 15.43
C GLU A 166 22.10 -13.48 16.75
N ALA A 167 22.17 -14.80 16.87
CA ALA A 167 22.13 -15.45 18.18
C ALA A 167 23.53 -15.38 18.81
N ARG A 168 23.75 -14.48 19.77
CA ARG A 168 25.07 -14.27 20.38
C ARG A 168 25.42 -15.40 21.33
N GLN A 169 24.52 -15.68 22.25
CA GLN A 169 24.71 -16.69 23.29
C GLN A 169 23.39 -17.35 23.66
N VAL A 170 23.49 -18.59 24.14
CA VAL A 170 22.39 -19.31 24.78
C VAL A 170 22.81 -19.56 26.22
N ASP A 171 21.88 -19.38 27.16
CA ASP A 171 22.17 -19.64 28.57
C ASP A 171 22.46 -21.12 28.84
N VAL A 172 23.07 -21.39 29.99
CA VAL A 172 23.49 -22.74 30.38
C VAL A 172 22.34 -23.74 30.45
N ASP A 173 21.13 -23.26 30.74
CA ASP A 173 19.92 -24.07 30.84
C ASP A 173 19.22 -24.28 29.48
N GLY A 174 19.63 -23.58 28.42
CA GLY A 174 19.07 -23.66 27.08
C GLY A 174 17.66 -23.05 26.94
N LYS A 175 17.32 -22.09 27.79
CA LYS A 175 15.98 -21.47 27.89
C LYS A 175 15.97 -19.98 27.56
N LYS A 176 17.14 -19.35 27.47
CA LYS A 176 17.29 -17.95 27.09
C LYS A 176 18.33 -17.84 25.98
N VAL A 177 18.06 -16.95 25.05
CA VAL A 177 18.98 -16.59 23.97
C VAL A 177 19.17 -15.08 24.02
N TRP A 178 20.42 -14.64 23.83
CA TRP A 178 20.75 -13.23 23.63
C TRP A 178 20.84 -12.98 22.12
N LEU A 179 19.96 -12.13 21.61
CA LEU A 179 19.88 -11.73 20.22
C LEU A 179 20.48 -10.33 20.03
N GLU A 180 21.23 -10.15 18.95
CA GLU A 180 21.76 -8.84 18.53
C GLU A 180 21.15 -8.48 17.17
N PHE A 181 20.63 -7.26 17.06
CA PHE A 181 20.07 -6.69 15.83
C PHE A 181 21.03 -5.67 15.22
N THR A 182 21.30 -5.81 13.93
CA THR A 182 22.27 -4.97 13.20
C THR A 182 21.70 -4.41 11.90
N LYS A 183 22.28 -3.28 11.47
CA LYS A 183 22.03 -2.66 10.17
C LYS A 183 23.37 -2.40 9.49
N ASP A 184 23.57 -3.01 8.33
CA ASP A 184 24.80 -2.89 7.54
C ASP A 184 26.06 -3.25 8.36
N GLY A 185 25.91 -4.21 9.29
CA GLY A 185 26.97 -4.67 10.20
C GLY A 185 27.17 -3.80 11.45
N GLU A 186 26.48 -2.67 11.56
CA GLU A 186 26.52 -1.80 12.73
C GLU A 186 25.46 -2.21 13.76
N PHE A 187 25.83 -2.17 15.04
CA PHE A 187 24.93 -2.47 16.16
C PHE A 187 23.75 -1.50 16.20
N VAL A 188 22.54 -2.03 16.37
CA VAL A 188 21.32 -1.25 16.58
C VAL A 188 20.75 -1.47 17.98
N ASP A 189 20.53 -2.73 18.37
CA ASP A 189 19.94 -3.11 19.67
C ASP A 189 20.23 -4.58 20.02
N ASP A 190 19.98 -4.97 21.27
CA ASP A 190 20.10 -6.35 21.77
C ASP A 190 19.13 -6.68 22.92
N GLU A 191 18.75 -7.96 23.06
CA GLU A 191 17.91 -8.50 24.15
C GLU A 191 18.13 -10.00 24.38
#